data_AF-A0A392NJ17-F1
#
_entry.id   AF-A0A392NJ17-F1
#
_cell.length_a   1.000
_cell.length_b   1.000
_cell.length_c   1.000
_cell.angle_alpha   90.00
_cell.angle_beta   90.00
_cell.angle_gamma   90.00
#
_symmetry.space_group_name_H-M   'P 1'
#
loop_
_entity.id
_entity.type
_entity.pdbx_description
1 polymer ?
#
loop_
_entity_poly.entity_id
_entity_poly.type
_entity_poly.pdbx_seq_one_letter_code
_entity_poly.pdbx_strand_id
1 'polypeptide(L)'
;MLGVQGKIQNTIISTKLFSDINCYDQFGVSRKGPQDTTDEHCTIFYDKEKVELLEGGTFWLSESPSVPGSISWDVHTFQLKGVEPPGFSFQIVNTNMDQFSPRARRRSALLTWQHIASLPPSLPVVYCGGFNTQKESTTGRFLLGRS
;
A
#
# COMPACT_ATOMS: atom_id res chain seq x y z
N MET A 1 -4.87 -10.68 -12.66
CA MET A 1 -4.00 -9.86 -11.81
C MET A 1 -3.95 -10.55 -10.44
N LEU A 2 -2.77 -11.03 -10.01
CA LEU A 2 -2.65 -11.82 -8.79
C LEU A 2 -2.81 -10.90 -7.57
N GLY A 3 -3.97 -10.95 -6.92
CA GLY A 3 -4.10 -10.57 -5.52
C GLY A 3 -3.41 -11.65 -4.68
N VAL A 4 -2.13 -11.46 -4.36
CA VAL A 4 -1.39 -12.39 -3.51
C VAL A 4 -1.81 -12.16 -2.06
N GLN A 5 -2.78 -12.94 -1.60
CA GLN A 5 -2.86 -13.34 -0.19
C GLN A 5 -2.05 -14.63 -0.05
N GLY A 6 -0.77 -14.49 0.28
CA GLY A 6 0.13 -15.61 0.48
C GLY A 6 1.54 -15.12 0.72
N LYS A 7 2.22 -15.71 1.71
CA LYS A 7 3.61 -15.39 2.06
C LYS A 7 4.49 -15.35 0.80
N ILE A 8 4.87 -14.16 0.35
CA ILE A 8 6.00 -13.99 -0.56
C ILE A 8 7.24 -14.16 0.32
N GLN A 9 7.69 -15.41 0.47
CA GLN A 9 8.75 -15.76 1.42
C GLN A 9 10.12 -15.15 1.12
N ASN A 10 10.31 -14.44 0.00
CA ASN A 10 11.62 -13.88 -0.39
C ASN A 10 11.65 -12.34 -0.49
N THR A 11 10.57 -11.64 -0.14
CA THR A 11 10.57 -10.18 0.05
C THR A 11 9.77 -9.91 1.31
N ILE A 12 10.46 -9.78 2.43
CA ILE A 12 9.82 -9.54 3.72
C ILE A 12 9.29 -8.10 3.71
N ILE A 13 8.06 -7.94 3.22
CA ILE A 13 7.21 -6.78 3.50
C ILE A 13 6.57 -7.12 4.84
N SER A 14 7.21 -6.73 5.94
CA SER A 14 6.64 -6.96 7.26
C SER A 14 5.83 -5.76 7.69
N THR A 15 4.62 -5.99 8.18
CA THR A 15 3.83 -5.01 8.95
C THR A 15 4.03 -5.17 10.45
N LYS A 16 4.94 -6.07 10.89
CA LYS A 16 5.22 -6.38 12.29
C LYS A 16 6.73 -6.44 12.53
N LEU A 17 7.24 -5.62 13.45
CA LEU A 17 8.67 -5.54 13.75
C LEU A 17 9.19 -6.90 14.24
N PHE A 18 10.20 -7.44 13.54
CA PHE A 18 11.04 -8.53 14.02
C PHE A 18 12.41 -7.96 14.44
N SER A 19 13.06 -8.67 15.34
CA SER A 19 14.20 -8.26 16.17
C SER A 19 15.53 -7.93 15.46
N ASP A 20 15.57 -7.90 14.13
CA ASP A 20 16.75 -7.50 13.34
C ASP A 20 16.41 -6.29 12.46
N ILE A 21 16.44 -5.10 13.07
CA ILE A 21 16.00 -3.85 12.44
C ILE A 21 17.06 -3.19 11.54
N ASN A 22 18.32 -3.63 11.61
CA ASN A 22 19.43 -2.93 10.97
C ASN A 22 19.43 -3.01 9.43
N CYS A 23 18.89 -4.09 8.87
CA CYS A 23 18.82 -4.31 7.42
C CYS A 23 17.51 -3.81 6.79
N TYR A 24 16.55 -3.35 7.59
CA TYR A 24 15.29 -2.80 7.09
C TYR A 24 15.32 -1.28 7.11
N ASP A 25 14.71 -0.69 6.09
CA ASP A 25 14.29 0.70 6.09
C ASP A 25 12.76 0.76 6.02
N GLN A 26 12.18 1.93 6.26
CA GLN A 26 10.74 2.12 6.32
C GLN A 26 10.28 3.30 5.46
N PHE A 27 9.13 3.15 4.82
CA PHE A 27 8.45 4.22 4.11
C PHE A 27 7.01 4.33 4.59
N GLY A 28 6.61 5.53 4.98
CA GLY A 28 5.27 5.83 5.46
C GLY A 28 5.24 7.13 6.24
N VAL A 29 4.06 7.74 6.31
CA VAL A 29 3.78 8.87 7.20
C VAL A 29 2.57 8.51 8.06
N SER A 30 2.41 9.22 9.17
CA SER A 30 1.19 9.10 9.98
C SER A 30 -0.01 9.56 9.18
N ARG A 31 -1.18 9.02 9.53
CA ARG A 31 -2.50 9.45 9.05
C ARG A 31 -2.69 10.96 9.10
N LYS A 32 -2.16 11.64 10.12
CA LYS A 32 -2.28 13.10 10.24
C LYS A 32 -1.29 13.88 9.37
N GLY A 33 -0.36 13.19 8.72
CA GLY A 33 0.67 13.77 7.87
C GLY A 33 2.08 13.67 8.45
N PRO A 34 3.07 14.17 7.70
CA PRO A 34 4.48 14.10 8.09
C PRO A 34 4.82 14.97 9.30
N GLN A 35 3.99 15.97 9.64
CA GLN A 35 4.24 16.86 10.78
C GLN A 35 3.74 16.30 12.13
N ASP A 36 2.81 15.34 12.12
CA ASP A 36 2.23 14.76 13.32
C ASP A 36 2.30 13.22 13.23
N THR A 37 3.25 12.63 13.96
CA THR A 37 3.52 11.18 13.97
C THR A 37 2.72 10.39 14.99
N THR A 38 1.76 11.02 15.70
CA THR A 38 1.06 10.44 16.87
C THR A 38 -0.07 9.49 16.53
N ASP A 39 -0.49 9.42 15.27
CA ASP A 39 -1.62 8.60 14.81
C ASP A 39 -1.13 7.30 14.16
N GLU A 40 -2.06 6.50 13.65
CA GLU A 40 -1.77 5.27 12.92
C GLU A 40 -0.93 5.54 11.67
N HIS A 41 -0.09 4.55 11.33
CA HIS A 41 0.71 4.54 10.11
C HIS A 41 0.36 3.32 9.29
N CYS A 42 0.39 3.44 7.97
CA CYS A 42 0.33 2.31 7.06
C CYS A 42 1.71 2.12 6.37
N THR A 43 2.74 2.17 7.22
CA THR A 43 4.16 2.01 6.89
C THR A 43 4.47 0.67 6.25
N ILE A 44 5.40 0.69 5.30
CA ILE A 44 6.03 -0.52 4.77
C ILE A 44 7.49 -0.55 5.18
N PHE A 45 7.91 -1.71 5.68
CA PHE A 45 9.30 -2.03 5.91
C PHE A 45 9.84 -2.84 4.73
N TYR A 46 11.05 -2.50 4.28
CA TYR A 46 11.72 -3.18 3.17
C TYR A 46 13.19 -3.42 3.50
N ASP A 47 13.72 -4.52 2.99
CA ASP A 47 15.11 -4.93 3.18
C ASP A 47 16.01 -4.13 2.22
N LYS A 48 16.75 -3.14 2.74
CA LYS A 48 17.57 -2.22 1.92
C LYS A 48 18.76 -2.88 1.24
N GLU A 49 19.09 -4.12 1.63
CA GLU A 49 20.11 -4.92 0.93
C GLU A 49 19.55 -5.57 -0.34
N LYS A 50 18.22 -5.73 -0.44
CA LYS A 50 17.55 -6.39 -1.57
C LYS A 50 16.86 -5.43 -2.54
N VAL A 51 16.36 -4.31 -2.02
CA VAL A 51 15.56 -3.35 -2.79
C VAL A 51 15.99 -1.91 -2.50
N GLU A 52 15.93 -1.08 -3.53
CA GLU A 52 16.16 0.36 -3.49
C GLU A 52 14.81 1.08 -3.67
N LEU A 53 14.54 2.07 -2.81
CA LEU A 53 13.40 2.96 -2.98
C LEU A 53 13.73 3.99 -4.07
N LEU A 54 12.93 4.01 -5.14
CA LEU A 54 13.13 4.97 -6.24
C LEU A 54 12.28 6.23 -6.06
N GLU A 55 10.98 6.03 -5.87
CA GLU A 55 9.99 7.11 -5.73
C GLU A 55 8.88 6.63 -4.81
N GLY A 56 8.28 7.53 -4.04
CA GLY A 56 7.18 7.18 -3.16
C GLY A 56 6.34 8.37 -2.76
N GLY A 57 5.09 8.09 -2.40
CA GLY A 57 4.12 9.07 -1.95
C GLY A 57 3.09 8.47 -1.01
N THR A 58 2.32 9.35 -0.38
CA THR A 58 1.16 8.98 0.41
C THR A 58 -0.02 9.79 -0.09
N PHE A 59 -1.19 9.16 -0.18
CA PHE A 59 -2.43 9.85 -0.43
C PHE A 59 -3.52 9.38 0.53
N TRP A 60 -4.38 10.31 0.90
CA TRP A 60 -5.49 10.06 1.80
C TRP A 60 -6.68 9.53 1.00
N LEU A 61 -7.38 8.53 1.51
CA LEU A 61 -8.50 7.86 0.85
C LEU A 61 -9.81 8.67 0.93
N SER A 62 -9.72 9.98 0.83
CA SER A 62 -10.81 10.89 1.09
C SER A 62 -11.29 11.55 -0.21
N GLU A 63 -12.20 12.53 -0.08
CA GLU A 63 -12.57 13.40 -1.19
C GLU A 63 -11.45 14.38 -1.58
N SER A 64 -10.43 14.55 -0.73
CA SER A 64 -9.26 15.40 -0.93
C SER A 64 -7.95 14.61 -0.71
N PRO A 65 -7.56 13.72 -1.65
CA PRO A 65 -6.45 12.77 -1.43
C PRO A 65 -5.07 13.37 -1.20
N SER A 66 -4.87 14.65 -1.51
CA SER A 66 -3.63 15.38 -1.30
C SER A 66 -3.56 16.09 0.07
N VAL A 67 -4.63 16.06 0.87
CA VAL A 67 -4.73 16.79 2.13
C VAL A 67 -4.50 15.85 3.32
N PRO A 68 -3.43 16.04 4.10
CA PRO A 68 -3.18 15.25 5.30
C PRO A 68 -4.31 15.29 6.31
N GLY A 69 -4.61 14.13 6.91
CA GLY A 69 -5.67 14.01 7.92
C GLY A 69 -7.07 14.30 7.39
N SER A 70 -7.25 14.48 6.07
CA SER A 70 -8.58 14.63 5.48
C SER A 70 -9.42 13.41 5.85
N ILE A 71 -10.59 13.66 6.43
CA ILE A 71 -11.33 12.66 7.19
C ILE A 71 -12.01 11.68 6.23
N SER A 72 -11.22 10.75 5.70
CA SER A 72 -11.61 9.44 5.22
C SER A 72 -10.34 8.64 4.82
N TRP A 73 -9.79 7.83 5.74
CA TRP A 73 -8.92 6.66 5.45
C TRP A 73 -7.54 6.95 4.78
N ASP A 74 -6.57 6.02 4.78
CA ASP A 74 -5.21 6.27 4.21
C ASP A 74 -4.69 5.16 3.28
N VAL A 75 -3.90 5.55 2.27
CA VAL A 75 -3.10 4.67 1.40
C VAL A 75 -1.67 5.23 1.25
N HIS A 76 -0.68 4.35 1.38
CA HIS A 76 0.70 4.65 1.00
C HIS A 76 1.06 3.92 -0.29
N THR A 77 1.80 4.59 -1.17
CA THR A 77 2.22 4.03 -2.46
C THR A 77 3.66 4.35 -2.73
N PHE A 78 4.46 3.37 -3.12
CA PHE A 78 5.81 3.66 -3.57
C PHE A 78 6.33 2.62 -4.56
N GLN A 79 7.29 3.06 -5.36
CA GLN A 79 7.99 2.28 -6.34
C GLN A 79 9.31 1.79 -5.75
N LEU A 80 9.46 0.48 -5.68
CA LEU A 80 10.73 -0.15 -5.39
C LEU A 80 11.37 -0.67 -6.68
N LYS A 81 12.68 -0.76 -6.64
CA LYS A 81 13.45 -1.50 -7.62
C LYS A 81 14.32 -2.53 -6.92
N GLY A 82 14.29 -3.76 -7.40
CA GLY A 82 15.21 -4.81 -6.99
C GLY A 82 16.63 -4.44 -7.37
N VAL A 83 17.56 -4.61 -6.43
CA VAL A 83 18.97 -4.19 -6.57
C VAL A 83 19.76 -5.19 -7.43
N GLU A 84 19.33 -6.45 -7.53
CA GLU A 84 20.08 -7.51 -8.21
C GLU A 84 19.68 -7.73 -9.68
N PRO A 85 20.64 -7.85 -10.63
CA PRO A 85 20.38 -8.14 -12.03
C PRO A 85 19.70 -9.51 -12.31
N PRO A 86 18.76 -9.58 -13.26
CA PRO A 86 18.18 -8.46 -14.00
C PRO A 86 17.25 -7.65 -13.08
N GLY A 87 17.63 -6.39 -12.82
CA GLY A 87 16.92 -5.54 -11.88
C GLY A 87 15.48 -5.35 -12.34
N PHE A 88 14.53 -5.71 -11.48
CA PHE A 88 13.11 -5.55 -11.75
C PHE A 88 12.55 -4.42 -10.90
N SER A 89 11.77 -3.54 -11.51
CA SER A 89 11.04 -2.50 -10.77
C SER A 89 9.60 -2.94 -10.54
N PHE A 90 9.03 -2.59 -9.39
CA PHE A 90 7.63 -2.85 -9.05
C PHE A 90 7.11 -1.80 -8.06
N GLN A 91 5.81 -1.53 -8.10
CA GLN A 91 5.15 -0.67 -7.12
C GLN A 91 4.61 -1.53 -5.97
N ILE A 92 4.77 -1.08 -4.73
CA ILE A 92 3.95 -1.54 -3.62
C ILE A 92 2.95 -0.45 -3.27
N VAL A 93 1.69 -0.84 -3.17
CA VAL A 93 0.59 -0.03 -2.65
C VAL A 93 0.11 -0.70 -1.38
N ASN A 94 0.15 0.00 -0.24
CA ASN A 94 -0.33 -0.48 1.05
C ASN A 94 -1.46 0.41 1.55
N THR A 95 -2.50 -0.20 2.12
CA THR A 95 -3.68 0.53 2.59
C THR A 95 -4.13 0.07 3.96
N ASN A 96 -4.83 0.94 4.69
CA ASN A 96 -5.69 0.56 5.80
C ASN A 96 -7.08 1.15 5.54
N MET A 97 -7.97 0.35 4.95
CA MET A 97 -9.32 0.76 4.60
C MET A 97 -10.23 0.83 5.82
N ASP A 98 -11.33 1.57 5.74
CA ASP A 98 -12.25 1.72 6.86
C ASP A 98 -12.81 0.39 7.40
N GLN A 99 -12.79 0.24 8.72
CA GLN A 99 -13.36 -0.93 9.39
C GLN A 99 -14.90 -0.96 9.34
N PHE A 100 -15.56 0.19 9.40
CA PHE A 100 -16.99 0.27 9.70
C PHE A 100 -17.87 0.52 8.47
N SER A 101 -17.40 1.27 7.47
CA SER A 101 -18.16 1.82 6.36
C SER A 101 -17.89 1.07 5.06
N PRO A 102 -18.84 0.27 4.55
CA PRO A 102 -18.69 -0.38 3.25
C PRO A 102 -18.56 0.63 2.10
N ARG A 103 -19.26 1.77 2.20
CA ARG A 103 -19.20 2.86 1.21
C ARG A 103 -17.79 3.45 1.12
N ALA A 104 -17.16 3.64 2.27
CA ALA A 104 -15.77 4.08 2.36
C ALA A 104 -14.85 3.14 1.61
N ARG A 105 -14.85 1.86 1.97
CA ARG A 105 -14.02 0.83 1.34
C ARG A 105 -14.19 0.77 -0.18
N ARG A 106 -15.42 0.90 -0.68
CA ARG A 106 -15.68 0.96 -2.12
C ARG A 106 -15.04 2.18 -2.78
N ARG A 107 -15.20 3.38 -2.20
CA ARG A 107 -14.55 4.60 -2.70
C ARG A 107 -13.03 4.50 -2.64
N SER A 108 -12.50 3.95 -1.55
CA SER A 108 -11.07 3.70 -1.38
C SER A 108 -10.52 2.77 -2.46
N ALA A 109 -11.18 1.64 -2.70
CA ALA A 109 -10.78 0.71 -3.74
C ALA A 109 -10.79 1.35 -5.13
N LEU A 110 -11.80 2.18 -5.44
CA LEU A 110 -11.86 2.93 -6.70
C LEU A 110 -10.71 3.93 -6.84
N LEU A 111 -10.43 4.73 -5.80
CA LEU A 111 -9.35 5.70 -5.80
C LEU A 111 -7.98 5.03 -5.97
N THR A 112 -7.73 3.95 -5.23
CA THR A 112 -6.49 3.18 -5.38
C THR A 112 -6.38 2.55 -6.77
N TRP A 113 -7.49 2.04 -7.34
CA TRP A 113 -7.47 1.51 -8.69
C TRP A 113 -7.19 2.59 -9.75
N GLN A 114 -7.72 3.80 -9.58
CA GLN A 114 -7.39 4.94 -10.44
C GLN A 114 -5.90 5.29 -10.37
N HIS A 115 -5.31 5.30 -9.17
CA HIS A 115 -3.87 5.48 -9.02
C HIS A 115 -3.09 4.38 -9.73
N ILE A 116 -3.42 3.10 -9.50
CA ILE A 116 -2.74 1.96 -10.15
C ILE A 116 -2.87 2.04 -11.67
N ALA A 117 -4.04 2.42 -12.19
CA ALA A 117 -4.27 2.59 -13.63
C ALA A 117 -3.52 3.78 -14.25
N SER A 118 -3.05 4.74 -13.44
CA SER A 118 -2.21 5.85 -13.90
C SER A 118 -0.73 5.50 -14.01
N LEU A 119 -0.31 4.36 -13.43
CA LEU A 119 1.06 3.87 -13.51
C LEU A 119 1.37 3.31 -14.91
N PRO A 120 2.65 3.22 -15.30
CA PRO A 120 3.03 2.54 -16.55
C PRO A 120 2.46 1.13 -16.63
N PRO A 121 1.78 0.71 -17.73
CA PRO A 121 1.11 -0.59 -17.82
C PRO A 121 2.04 -1.80 -17.66
N SER A 122 3.34 -1.63 -17.90
CA SER A 122 4.37 -2.66 -17.74
C SER A 122 4.92 -2.77 -16.32
N LEU A 123 4.61 -1.83 -15.42
CA LEU A 123 5.10 -1.84 -14.04
C LEU A 123 4.27 -2.83 -13.21
N PRO A 124 4.87 -3.92 -12.68
CA PRO A 124 4.19 -4.81 -11.76
C PRO A 124 3.79 -4.05 -10.49
N VAL A 125 2.58 -4.32 -9.98
CA VAL A 125 2.07 -3.69 -8.76
C VAL A 125 1.66 -4.78 -7.76
N VAL A 126 2.17 -4.65 -6.53
CA VAL A 126 1.74 -5.41 -5.36
C VAL A 126 0.79 -4.51 -4.56
N TYR A 127 -0.48 -4.89 -4.48
CA TYR A 127 -1.45 -4.19 -3.63
C TYR A 127 -1.74 -5.02 -2.37
N CYS A 128 -1.41 -4.47 -1.20
CA CYS A 128 -1.54 -5.12 0.10
C CYS A 128 -2.14 -4.20 1.16
N GLY A 129 -2.36 -4.74 2.36
CA GLY A 129 -2.80 -3.98 3.53
C GLY A 129 -4.08 -4.50 4.20
N GLY A 130 -4.61 -3.69 5.12
CA GLY A 130 -5.85 -3.93 5.85
C GLY A 130 -7.06 -3.52 5.02
N PHE A 131 -7.59 -4.40 4.18
CA PHE A 131 -8.76 -4.08 3.36
C PHE A 131 -10.08 -4.04 4.13
N ASN A 132 -10.12 -4.61 5.34
CA ASN A 132 -11.31 -4.67 6.21
C ASN A 132 -12.58 -5.13 5.47
N THR A 133 -12.41 -6.09 4.56
CA THR A 133 -13.47 -6.57 3.68
C THR A 133 -13.35 -8.07 3.42
N GLN A 134 -14.48 -8.73 3.19
CA GLN A 134 -14.52 -10.14 2.80
C GLN A 134 -14.46 -10.27 1.27
N LYS A 135 -13.94 -11.39 0.77
CA LYS A 135 -13.72 -11.63 -0.67
C LYS A 135 -15.03 -11.59 -1.47
N GLU A 136 -16.13 -12.00 -0.87
CA GLU A 136 -17.46 -12.11 -1.47
C GLU A 136 -18.26 -10.80 -1.39
N SER A 137 -17.79 -9.84 -0.60
CA SER A 137 -18.42 -8.51 -0.54
C SER A 137 -18.24 -7.74 -1.86
N THR A 138 -19.03 -6.70 -2.07
CA THR A 138 -18.91 -5.83 -3.26
C THR A 138 -17.49 -5.29 -3.44
N THR A 139 -16.85 -4.81 -2.37
CA THR A 139 -15.47 -4.30 -2.44
C THR A 139 -14.47 -5.43 -2.69
N GLY A 140 -14.59 -6.57 -1.99
CA GLY A 140 -13.69 -7.71 -2.19
C GLY A 140 -13.74 -8.25 -3.62
N ARG A 141 -14.94 -8.40 -4.18
CA ARG A 141 -15.16 -8.79 -5.57
C ARG A 141 -14.54 -7.81 -6.57
N PHE A 142 -14.74 -6.51 -6.34
CA PHE A 142 -14.13 -5.47 -7.15
C PHE A 142 -12.59 -5.55 -7.13
N LEU A 143 -11.98 -5.68 -5.94
CA LEU A 143 -10.53 -5.82 -5.78
C LEU A 143 -9.96 -7.08 -6.45
N LEU A 144 -10.75 -8.14 -6.53
CA LEU A 144 -10.37 -9.40 -7.17
C LEU A 144 -10.66 -9.43 -8.68
N GLY A 145 -11.17 -8.34 -9.26
CA GLY A 145 -11.57 -8.29 -10.68
C GLY A 145 -12.74 -9.22 -11.01
N ARG A 146 -13.58 -9.53 -10.03
CA ARG A 146 -14.76 -10.39 -10.18
C ARG A 146 -16.00 -9.50 -10.20
N SER A 147 -16.54 -9.21 -11.38
CA SER A 147 -17.85 -8.55 -11.54
C SER A 147 -18.97 -9.43 -11.00
#